data_AF-A0A7S0AP88-F1
#
_entry.id   AF-A0A7S0AP88-F1
#
_cell.length_a   1.000
_cell.length_b   1.000
_cell.length_c   1.000
_cell.angle_alpha   90.00
_cell.angle_beta   90.00
_cell.angle_gamma   90.00
#
_symmetry.space_group_name_H-M   'P 1'
#
loop_
_entity.id
_entity.type
_entity.pdbx_description
1 polymer ?
#
loop_
_entity_poly.entity_id
_entity_poly.type
_entity_poly.pdbx_seq_one_letter_code
_entity_poly.pdbx_strand_id
1 'polypeptide(L)'
;MQKLGPTVLALHADAIVQCLADSDKLLRPAALAALHRLDPVLLVPHARAIAGCLGDGHAGVRQASMELLGKQSAEALGEHAPAIVARLEDSDHCVRKAALSA
;
A
#
# COMPACT_ATOMS: atom_id res chain seq x y z
N MET A 1 -12.93 6.90 -18.12
CA MET A 1 -13.41 6.08 -16.99
C MET A 1 -13.75 7.01 -15.84
N GLN A 2 -15.00 7.04 -15.36
CA GLN A 2 -15.35 7.80 -14.14
C GLN A 2 -14.69 7.13 -12.94
N LYS A 3 -13.95 7.90 -12.15
CA LYS A 3 -13.36 7.41 -10.89
C LYS A 3 -14.45 7.42 -9.82
N LEU A 4 -14.62 6.30 -9.11
CA LEU A 4 -15.51 6.24 -7.94
C LEU A 4 -15.07 7.29 -6.91
N GLY A 5 -16.03 7.93 -6.24
CA GLY A 5 -15.76 8.89 -5.16
C GLY A 5 -15.16 8.23 -3.92
N PRO A 6 -14.43 8.97 -3.07
CA PRO A 6 -13.79 8.42 -1.86
C PRO A 6 -14.80 7.77 -0.90
N THR A 7 -16.03 8.29 -0.80
CA THR A 7 -17.11 7.69 0.00
C THR A 7 -17.48 6.29 -0.47
N VAL A 8 -17.61 6.07 -1.79
CA VAL A 8 -17.92 4.75 -2.34
C VAL A 8 -16.75 3.80 -2.14
N LEU A 9 -15.51 4.29 -2.29
CA LEU A 9 -14.33 3.48 -2.02
C LEU A 9 -14.24 3.05 -0.54
N ALA A 10 -14.58 3.94 0.39
CA ALA A 10 -14.56 3.64 1.82
C ALA A 10 -15.55 2.52 2.18
N LEU A 11 -16.75 2.52 1.57
CA LEU A 11 -17.74 1.45 1.75
C LEU A 11 -17.27 0.08 1.25
N HIS A 12 -16.28 0.05 0.36
CA HIS A 12 -15.76 -1.17 -0.26
C HIS A 12 -14.28 -1.40 0.05
N ALA A 13 -13.75 -0.81 1.13
CA ALA A 13 -12.34 -0.90 1.50
C ALA A 13 -11.88 -2.37 1.61
N ASP A 14 -12.67 -3.23 2.26
CA ASP A 14 -12.38 -4.67 2.39
C ASP A 14 -12.21 -5.36 1.03
N ALA A 15 -13.13 -5.10 0.09
CA ALA A 15 -13.09 -5.69 -1.24
C ALA A 15 -11.88 -5.18 -2.03
N ILE A 16 -11.54 -3.90 -1.89
CA ILE A 16 -10.35 -3.31 -2.52
C ILE A 16 -9.08 -3.94 -1.93
N VAL A 17 -9.05 -4.21 -0.62
CA VAL A 17 -7.93 -4.85 0.06
C VAL A 17 -7.74 -6.29 -0.41
N GLN A 18 -8.81 -7.03 -0.71
CA GLN A 18 -8.70 -8.36 -1.30
C GLN A 18 -7.99 -8.34 -2.66
N CYS A 19 -8.16 -7.28 -3.45
CA CYS A 19 -7.48 -7.12 -4.73
C CYS A 19 -5.95 -6.93 -4.61
N LEU A 20 -5.41 -6.68 -3.41
CA LEU A 20 -3.97 -6.65 -3.17
C LEU A 20 -3.30 -8.02 -3.37
N ALA A 21 -4.07 -9.10 -3.23
CA ALA A 21 -3.62 -10.48 -3.47
C ALA A 21 -4.08 -11.04 -4.83
N ASP A 22 -4.61 -10.20 -5.73
CA ASP A 22 -5.15 -10.68 -7.00
C ASP A 22 -4.04 -11.26 -7.91
N SER A 23 -4.40 -12.34 -8.59
CA SER A 23 -3.55 -12.98 -9.60
C SER A 23 -3.18 -12.02 -10.74
N ASP A 24 -4.10 -11.11 -11.12
CA ASP A 24 -3.82 -10.07 -12.08
C ASP A 24 -2.96 -8.97 -11.45
N LYS A 25 -1.69 -8.95 -11.88
CA LYS A 25 -0.69 -7.96 -11.48
C LYS A 25 -1.09 -6.51 -11.74
N LEU A 26 -2.04 -6.25 -12.65
CA LEU A 26 -2.52 -4.89 -12.93
C LEU A 26 -3.56 -4.42 -11.89
N LEU A 27 -4.25 -5.35 -11.22
CA LEU A 27 -5.24 -5.02 -10.20
C LEU A 27 -4.59 -4.59 -8.87
N ARG A 28 -3.47 -5.19 -8.48
CA ARG A 28 -2.75 -4.84 -7.23
C ARG A 28 -2.36 -3.35 -7.14
N PRO A 29 -1.67 -2.75 -8.13
CA PRO A 29 -1.34 -1.32 -8.07
C PRO A 29 -2.60 -0.44 -8.20
N ALA A 30 -3.63 -0.88 -8.91
CA ALA A 30 -4.91 -0.16 -8.99
C ALA A 30 -5.65 -0.15 -7.64
N ALA A 31 -5.59 -1.25 -6.90
CA ALA A 31 -6.13 -1.37 -5.55
C ALA A 31 -5.39 -0.45 -4.58
N LEU A 32 -4.06 -0.46 -4.58
CA LEU A 32 -3.26 0.49 -3.78
C LEU A 32 -3.59 1.95 -4.14
N ALA A 33 -3.74 2.27 -5.42
CA ALA A 33 -4.14 3.62 -5.86
C ALA A 33 -5.54 4.01 -5.39
N ALA A 34 -6.48 3.06 -5.30
CA ALA A 34 -7.80 3.29 -4.74
C ALA A 34 -7.74 3.53 -3.22
N LEU A 35 -7.00 2.69 -2.48
CA LEU A 35 -6.78 2.84 -1.03
C LEU A 35 -6.07 4.15 -0.69
N HIS A 36 -5.14 4.60 -1.55
CA HIS A 36 -4.42 5.86 -1.37
C HIS A 36 -5.32 7.10 -1.37
N ARG A 37 -6.56 6.97 -1.85
CA ARG A 37 -7.58 8.04 -1.87
C ARG A 37 -8.48 8.03 -0.64
N LEU A 38 -8.33 7.05 0.25
CA LEU A 38 -9.06 6.97 1.51
C LEU A 38 -8.38 7.80 2.59
N ASP A 39 -9.15 8.15 3.62
CA ASP A 39 -8.60 8.72 4.83
C ASP A 39 -7.65 7.70 5.49
N PRO A 40 -6.43 8.09 5.92
CA PRO A 40 -5.49 7.19 6.58
C PRO A 40 -6.07 6.41 7.75
N VAL A 41 -7.05 6.96 8.48
CA VAL A 41 -7.71 6.26 9.60
C VAL A 41 -8.41 4.97 9.14
N LEU A 42 -8.93 4.95 7.91
CA LEU A 42 -9.60 3.78 7.33
C LEU A 42 -8.61 2.70 6.88
N LEU A 43 -7.31 3.02 6.80
CA LEU A 43 -6.28 2.08 6.37
C LEU A 43 -5.67 1.30 7.54
N VAL A 44 -5.86 1.77 8.78
CA VAL A 44 -5.30 1.14 9.98
C VAL A 44 -5.68 -0.34 10.11
N PRO A 45 -6.95 -0.76 9.89
CA PRO A 45 -7.32 -2.18 9.94
C PRO A 45 -6.65 -3.04 8.86
N HIS A 46 -6.15 -2.40 7.79
CA HIS A 46 -5.60 -3.06 6.61
C HIS A 46 -4.08 -2.93 6.51
N ALA A 47 -3.42 -2.35 7.51
CA ALA A 47 -1.97 -2.09 7.52
C ALA A 47 -1.16 -3.36 7.19
N ARG A 48 -1.53 -4.51 7.76
CA ARG A 48 -0.88 -5.80 7.48
C ARG A 48 -1.02 -6.26 6.04
N ALA A 49 -2.19 -6.09 5.43
CA ALA A 49 -2.42 -6.46 4.03
C ALA A 49 -1.63 -5.54 3.08
N ILE A 50 -1.61 -4.25 3.39
CA ILE A 50 -0.80 -3.26 2.67
C ILE A 50 0.68 -3.63 2.82
N ALA A 51 1.19 -3.86 4.03
CA ALA A 51 2.58 -4.26 4.28
C ALA A 51 2.97 -5.58 3.59
N GLY A 52 2.04 -6.50 3.39
CA GLY A 52 2.26 -7.70 2.59
C GLY A 52 2.69 -7.40 1.15
N CYS A 53 2.23 -6.27 0.58
CA CYS A 53 2.59 -5.82 -0.77
C CYS A 53 4.06 -5.38 -0.89
N LEU A 54 4.77 -5.19 0.22
CA LEU A 54 6.21 -4.89 0.21
C LEU A 54 7.03 -6.06 -0.34
N GLY A 55 6.50 -7.28 -0.34
CA GLY A 55 7.14 -8.47 -0.94
C GLY A 55 6.73 -8.74 -2.39
N ASP A 56 5.93 -7.87 -3.01
CA ASP A 56 5.41 -8.13 -4.36
C ASP A 56 6.52 -8.18 -5.42
N GLY A 57 6.39 -9.07 -6.40
CA GLY A 57 7.33 -9.19 -7.52
C GLY A 57 7.42 -7.92 -8.40
N HIS A 58 6.38 -7.07 -8.40
CA HIS A 58 6.36 -5.83 -9.18
C HIS A 58 6.78 -4.63 -8.32
N ALA A 59 7.81 -3.92 -8.77
CA ALA A 59 8.34 -2.75 -8.06
C ALA A 59 7.29 -1.65 -7.86
N GLY A 60 6.39 -1.43 -8.84
CA GLY A 60 5.32 -0.45 -8.71
C GLY A 60 4.34 -0.75 -7.57
N VAL A 61 4.11 -2.04 -7.26
CA VAL A 61 3.28 -2.46 -6.12
C VAL A 61 4.01 -2.20 -4.81
N ARG A 62 5.30 -2.56 -4.74
CA ARG A 62 6.14 -2.29 -3.56
C ARG A 62 6.24 -0.80 -3.25
N GLN A 63 6.45 0.03 -4.29
CA GLN A 63 6.52 1.49 -4.15
C GLN A 63 5.19 2.06 -3.65
N ALA A 64 4.07 1.72 -4.31
CA ALA A 64 2.76 2.24 -3.92
C ALA A 64 2.36 1.81 -2.50
N SER A 65 2.78 0.60 -2.08
CA SER A 65 2.62 0.13 -0.71
C SER A 65 3.43 0.96 0.29
N MET A 66 4.70 1.27 -0.02
CA MET A 66 5.53 2.14 0.82
C MET A 66 4.91 3.53 0.99
N GLU A 67 4.47 4.15 -0.12
CA GLU A 67 3.82 5.46 -0.10
C GLU A 67 2.51 5.46 0.69
N LEU A 68 1.77 4.35 0.68
CA LEU A 68 0.54 4.20 1.43
C LEU A 68 0.80 4.03 2.94
N LEU A 69 1.81 3.23 3.30
CA LEU A 69 2.25 3.06 4.68
C LEU A 69 2.79 4.37 5.27
N GLY A 70 3.54 5.17 4.51
CA GLY A 70 4.04 6.48 4.95
C GLY A 70 2.96 7.52 5.29
N LYS A 71 1.68 7.24 5.01
CA LYS A 71 0.54 8.05 5.47
C LYS A 71 0.05 7.69 6.88
N GLN A 72 0.49 6.57 7.43
CA GLN A 72 0.09 6.09 8.75
C GLN A 72 0.98 6.68 9.84
N SER A 73 0.53 6.62 11.09
CA SER A 73 1.33 7.08 12.21
C SER A 73 2.50 6.12 12.48
N ALA A 74 3.57 6.61 13.10
CA ALA A 74 4.75 5.79 13.42
C ALA A 74 4.40 4.56 14.27
N GLU A 75 3.40 4.69 15.15
CA GLU A 75 2.88 3.59 15.96
C GLU A 75 2.30 2.47 15.09
N ALA A 76 1.55 2.82 14.04
CA ALA A 76 0.96 1.85 13.11
C ALA A 76 2.02 1.14 12.26
N LEU A 77 3.17 1.79 12.03
CA LEU A 77 4.29 1.21 11.27
C LEU A 77 5.19 0.32 12.11
N GLY A 78 5.09 0.37 13.44
CA GLY A 78 5.99 -0.35 14.36
C GLY A 78 6.08 -1.86 14.08
N GLU A 79 4.95 -2.52 13.81
CA GLU A 79 4.91 -3.95 13.48
C GLU A 79 5.58 -4.26 12.13
N HIS A 80 5.60 -3.29 11.21
CA HIS A 80 6.07 -3.46 9.84
C HIS A 80 7.49 -2.91 9.61
N ALA A 81 8.11 -2.33 10.63
CA ALA A 81 9.42 -1.69 10.55
C ALA A 81 10.51 -2.58 9.90
N PRO A 82 10.64 -3.89 10.23
CA PRO A 82 11.64 -4.73 9.57
C PRO A 82 11.43 -4.86 8.06
N ALA A 83 10.17 -4.96 7.61
CA ALA A 83 9.83 -5.07 6.21
C ALA A 83 10.06 -3.74 5.46
N ILE A 84 9.78 -2.61 6.12
CA ILE A 84 10.03 -1.26 5.61
C ILE A 84 11.55 -1.02 5.47
N VAL A 85 12.34 -1.33 6.50
CA VAL A 85 13.80 -1.18 6.49
C VAL A 85 14.43 -2.04 5.39
N ALA A 86 13.93 -3.26 5.17
CA ALA A 86 14.41 -4.12 4.09
C ALA A 86 14.17 -3.53 2.68
N ARG A 87 13.28 -2.54 2.51
CA ARG A 87 13.09 -1.84 1.23
C ARG A 87 14.17 -0.78 0.95
N LEU A 88 14.99 -0.40 1.93
CA LEU A 88 16.16 0.46 1.68
C LEU A 88 17.21 -0.21 0.79
N GLU A 89 17.21 -1.54 0.72
CA GLU A 89 18.08 -2.35 -0.13
C GLU A 89 17.36 -2.90 -1.38
N ASP A 90 16.14 -2.42 -1.67
CA ASP A 90 15.37 -2.90 -2.81
C ASP A 90 16.12 -2.68 -4.13
N SER A 91 15.99 -3.62 -5.07
CA SER A 91 16.60 -3.50 -6.41
C SER A 91 16.13 -2.25 -7.16
N ASP A 92 14.90 -1.82 -6.93
CA ASP A 92 14.29 -0.68 -7.61
C ASP A 92 14.56 0.63 -6.85
N HIS A 93 15.08 1.64 -7.56
CA HIS A 93 15.46 2.90 -6.92
C HIS A 93 14.26 3.72 -6.42
N CYS A 94 13.08 3.60 -7.03
CA CYS A 94 11.87 4.29 -6.58
C CYS A 94 11.39 3.69 -5.26
N VAL A 95 11.50 2.36 -5.11
CA VAL A 95 11.17 1.68 -3.86
C VAL A 95 12.13 2.10 -2.74
N ARG A 96 13.45 2.15 -3.01
CA ARG A 96 14.43 2.65 -2.02
C ARG A 96 14.15 4.10 -1.61
N LYS A 97 13.80 4.95 -2.57
CA LYS A 97 13.45 6.35 -2.29
C LYS A 97 12.19 6.45 -1.42
N ALA A 98 11.15 5.67 -1.73
CA ALA A 98 9.92 5.64 -0.94
C ALA A 98 10.18 5.16 0.50
N ALA A 99 11.11 4.20 0.68
CA ALA A 99 11.50 3.71 1.99
C ALA A 99 12.26 4.71 2.86
N LEU A 100 12.98 5.66 2.27
CA LEU A 100 13.60 6.75 3.02
C LEU A 100 12.61 7.81 3.49
N SER A 101 11.42 7.88 2.87
CA SER A 101 10.38 8.87 3.16
C SER A 101 9.21 8.34 3.98
N ALA A 102 9.20 7.04 4.29
CA ALA A 102 8.19 6.38 5.12
C ALA A 102 8.57 6.46 6.60
#